data_AF-A0A8J7TED1-F1
#
_entry.id   AF-A0A8J7TED1-F1
#
_cell.length_a   1.000
_cell.length_b   1.000
_cell.length_c   1.000
_cell.angle_alpha   90.00
_cell.angle_beta   90.00
_cell.angle_gamma   90.00
#
_symmetry.space_group_name_H-M   'P 1'
#
loop_
_entity.id
_entity.type
_entity.pdbx_description
1 polymer ?
#
loop_
_entity_poly.entity_id
_entity_poly.type
_entity_poly.pdbx_seq_one_letter_code
_entity_poly.pdbx_strand_id
1 'polypeptide(L)'
;QVQGVFIVQPQQTTASGNCSHTKSSLMLSFHQGHITFLFTKDNKKNSVFVNSVDVSLNYMFPNAKETNFEATNSSVELFETRIGHSYSCKNETVIMRPYLYLELSEQKIQAFNITKNTFGPADACPADKPDYRVAIAVGVVLALLIIIVIIVYLIGRKKRTSGYQAL
;
A
#
# COMPACT_ATOMS: atom_id res chain seq x y z
N GLN A 1 26.56 10.46 -13.42
CA GLN A 1 25.34 10.01 -12.71
C GLN A 1 25.77 8.87 -11.79
N VAL A 2 25.47 8.96 -10.51
CA VAL A 2 25.86 7.95 -9.52
C VAL A 2 24.70 6.97 -9.39
N GLN A 3 24.98 5.68 -9.56
CA GLN A 3 24.02 4.62 -9.33
C GLN A 3 24.55 3.77 -8.18
N GLY A 4 23.80 3.71 -7.09
CA GLY A 4 24.20 3.00 -5.89
C GLY A 4 22.98 2.70 -5.03
N VAL A 5 23.08 1.65 -4.23
CA VAL A 5 22.06 1.24 -3.27
C VAL A 5 22.73 1.17 -1.92
N PHE A 6 22.16 1.85 -0.93
CA PHE A 6 22.56 1.76 0.46
C PHE A 6 21.48 1.01 1.24
N ILE A 7 21.83 -0.16 1.79
CA ILE A 7 20.90 -0.99 2.55
C ILE A 7 21.05 -0.66 4.02
N VAL A 8 20.01 -0.08 4.62
CA VAL A 8 19.94 0.20 6.05
C VAL A 8 19.95 -1.12 6.83
N GLN A 9 20.92 -1.29 7.73
CA GLN A 9 21.07 -2.51 8.52
C GLN A 9 20.26 -2.40 9.82
N PRO A 10 19.22 -3.23 10.04
CA PRO A 10 18.38 -3.12 11.24
C PRO A 10 19.16 -3.31 12.55
N GLN A 11 20.18 -4.19 12.55
CA GLN A 11 21.03 -4.44 13.72
C GLN A 11 21.91 -3.24 14.12
N GLN A 12 22.11 -2.29 13.20
CA GLN A 12 22.91 -1.08 13.40
C GLN A 12 22.05 0.20 13.39
N THR A 13 20.73 0.04 13.52
CA THR A 13 19.77 1.13 13.46
C THR A 13 19.04 1.25 14.80
N THR A 14 18.97 2.46 15.34
CA THR A 14 18.22 2.78 16.56
C THR A 14 16.93 3.50 16.20
N ALA A 15 15.80 3.01 16.68
CA ALA A 15 14.52 3.68 16.56
C ALA A 15 14.30 4.65 17.72
N SER A 16 13.88 5.87 17.40
CA SER A 16 13.48 6.91 18.34
C SER A 16 12.28 7.68 17.78
N GLY A 17 11.66 8.55 18.55
CA GLY A 17 10.49 9.26 18.08
C GLY A 17 9.75 10.01 19.18
N ASN A 18 8.74 10.76 18.77
CA ASN A 18 7.88 11.52 19.66
C ASN A 18 6.42 11.21 19.36
N CYS A 19 5.60 11.15 20.40
CA CYS A 19 4.17 10.91 20.28
C CYS A 19 3.38 12.12 20.80
N SER A 20 2.41 12.57 20.00
CA SER A 20 1.42 13.57 20.40
C SER A 20 0.01 13.05 20.07
N HIS A 21 -1.02 13.84 20.38
CA HIS A 21 -2.40 13.45 20.14
C HIS A 21 -2.76 13.31 18.66
N THR A 22 -2.13 14.09 17.78
CA THR A 22 -2.46 14.15 16.34
C THR A 22 -1.27 13.96 15.41
N LYS A 23 -0.04 14.08 15.94
CA LYS A 23 1.21 13.89 15.20
C LYS A 23 2.13 12.94 15.97
N SER A 24 2.85 12.10 15.27
CA SER A 24 3.92 11.29 15.85
C SER A 24 5.05 11.13 14.87
N SER A 25 6.29 11.04 15.36
CA SER A 25 7.47 10.81 14.55
C SER A 25 8.09 9.45 14.87
N LEU A 26 8.60 8.78 13.83
CA LEU A 26 9.47 7.62 13.93
C LEU A 26 10.76 7.96 13.21
N MET A 27 11.86 8.06 13.94
CA MET A 27 13.19 8.32 13.43
C MET A 27 14.05 7.07 13.58
N LEU A 28 14.49 6.53 12.45
CA LEU A 28 15.45 5.44 12.34
C LEU A 28 16.83 6.05 12.15
N SER A 29 17.69 5.98 13.16
CA SER A 29 19.05 6.54 13.13
C SER A 29 20.08 5.43 12.99
N PHE A 30 21.01 5.57 12.04
CA PHE A 30 22.12 4.67 11.79
C PHE A 30 23.41 5.48 11.62
N HIS A 31 24.57 4.81 11.56
CA HIS A 31 25.86 5.50 11.60
C HIS A 31 26.04 6.56 10.50
N GLN A 32 25.55 6.28 9.30
CA GLN A 32 25.67 7.12 8.11
C GLN A 32 24.59 8.20 8.02
N GLY A 33 23.55 8.17 8.85
CA GLY A 33 22.42 9.10 8.69
C GLY A 33 21.14 8.66 9.37
N HIS A 34 20.00 9.12 8.87
CA HIS A 34 18.70 8.82 9.45
C HIS A 34 17.56 8.88 8.44
N ILE A 35 16.45 8.23 8.80
CA ILE A 35 15.17 8.28 8.10
C ILE A 35 14.09 8.64 9.12
N THR A 36 13.33 9.69 8.86
CA THR A 36 12.23 10.13 9.73
C THR A 36 10.90 10.05 9.00
N PHE A 37 9.96 9.30 9.57
CA PHE A 37 8.56 9.26 9.16
C PHE A 37 7.73 10.14 10.09
N LEU A 38 6.97 11.07 9.52
CA LEU A 38 6.03 11.90 10.27
C LEU A 38 4.60 11.42 10.00
N PHE A 39 3.97 10.86 11.02
CA PHE A 39 2.58 10.42 10.97
C PHE A 39 1.64 11.53 11.41
N THR A 40 0.51 11.63 10.71
CA THR A 40 -0.59 12.52 11.02
C THR A 40 -1.87 11.70 11.17
N LYS A 41 -2.63 12.01 12.22
CA LYS A 41 -3.96 11.43 12.48
C LYS A 41 -5.04 12.41 12.02
N ASP A 42 -5.88 11.98 11.09
CA ASP A 42 -7.07 12.70 10.66
C ASP A 42 -8.32 12.11 11.34
N ASN A 43 -8.82 12.82 12.35
CA ASN A 43 -10.02 12.43 13.08
C ASN A 43 -11.30 12.53 12.23
N LYS A 44 -11.33 13.35 11.18
CA LYS A 44 -12.52 13.51 10.31
C LYS A 44 -12.66 12.31 9.39
N LYS A 45 -11.55 11.85 8.80
CA LYS A 45 -11.49 10.65 7.95
C LYS A 45 -11.37 9.35 8.74
N ASN A 46 -11.13 9.43 10.06
CA ASN A 46 -10.80 8.28 10.91
C ASN A 46 -9.58 7.50 10.38
N SER A 47 -8.59 8.23 9.85
CA SER A 47 -7.39 7.66 9.22
C SER A 47 -6.10 8.20 9.80
N VAL A 48 -5.03 7.46 9.57
CA VAL A 48 -3.65 7.78 9.92
C VAL A 48 -2.81 7.57 8.68
N PHE A 49 -1.93 8.51 8.38
CA PHE A 49 -1.02 8.45 7.23
C PHE A 49 0.29 9.13 7.55
N VAL A 50 1.33 8.81 6.79
CA VAL A 50 2.60 9.55 6.80
C VAL A 50 2.47 10.73 5.86
N ASN A 51 2.64 11.94 6.39
CA ASN A 51 2.52 13.19 5.63
C ASN A 51 3.88 13.78 5.20
N SER A 52 4.96 13.30 5.82
CA SER A 52 6.31 13.71 5.49
C SER A 52 7.29 12.57 5.75
N VAL A 53 8.22 12.38 4.82
CA VAL A 53 9.37 11.51 4.98
C VAL A 53 10.62 12.35 4.82
N ASP A 54 11.57 12.21 5.72
CA ASP A 54 12.87 12.86 5.68
C ASP A 54 13.98 11.80 5.67
N VAL A 55 14.96 11.97 4.80
CA VAL A 55 16.10 11.06 4.66
C VAL A 55 17.37 11.89 4.63
N SER A 56 18.35 11.53 5.44
CA SER A 56 19.71 12.05 5.37
C SER A 56 20.67 10.86 5.36
N LEU A 57 21.60 10.85 4.41
CA LEU A 57 22.61 9.82 4.24
C LEU A 57 23.93 10.46 3.86
N ASN A 58 24.93 10.32 4.72
CA ASN A 58 26.32 10.63 4.44
C ASN A 58 27.08 9.33 4.11
N TYR A 59 27.19 9.02 2.82
CA TYR A 59 27.84 7.82 2.31
C TYR A 59 28.51 8.08 0.97
N MET A 60 29.76 7.66 0.81
CA MET A 60 30.48 7.82 -0.45
C MET A 60 30.25 6.63 -1.37
N PHE A 61 29.36 6.78 -2.35
CA PHE A 61 29.17 5.76 -3.39
C PHE A 61 30.37 5.72 -4.34
N PRO A 62 30.66 4.55 -4.96
CA PRO A 62 31.66 4.44 -6.02
C PRO A 62 31.38 5.44 -7.15
N ASN A 63 32.40 6.20 -7.56
CA ASN A 63 32.31 7.23 -8.60
C ASN A 63 31.39 8.42 -8.26
N ALA A 64 31.00 8.60 -6.99
CA ALA A 64 30.29 9.78 -6.54
C ALA A 64 31.24 10.95 -6.29
N LYS A 65 30.77 12.15 -6.65
CA LYS A 65 31.44 13.43 -6.33
C LYS A 65 30.91 14.07 -5.04
N GLU A 66 29.80 13.55 -4.52
CA GLU A 66 29.12 14.02 -3.33
C GLU A 66 28.92 12.84 -2.38
N THR A 67 29.00 13.10 -1.08
CA THR A 67 28.82 12.10 -0.03
C THR A 67 27.50 12.28 0.71
N ASN A 68 26.89 13.47 0.66
CA ASN A 68 25.69 13.80 1.42
C ASN A 68 24.47 13.74 0.51
N PHE A 69 23.48 12.95 0.90
CA PHE A 69 22.21 12.78 0.21
C PHE A 69 21.10 13.08 1.21
N GLU A 70 20.49 14.26 1.10
CA GLU A 70 19.42 14.69 1.99
C GLU A 70 18.17 15.00 1.21
N ALA A 71 17.02 14.48 1.59
CA ALA A 71 15.75 14.80 0.97
C ALA A 71 14.57 14.68 1.93
N THR A 72 13.72 15.69 1.87
CA THR A 72 12.42 15.70 2.52
C THR A 72 11.34 15.67 1.46
N ASN A 73 10.41 14.73 1.57
CA ASN A 73 9.17 14.73 0.79
C ASN A 73 7.99 14.98 1.74
N SER A 74 7.45 16.19 1.71
CA SER A 74 6.43 16.71 2.63
C SER A 74 5.06 16.93 1.97
N SER A 75 4.79 16.30 0.84
CA SER A 75 3.52 16.44 0.09
C SER A 75 2.97 15.09 -0.36
N VAL A 76 3.15 14.08 0.49
CA VAL A 76 2.70 12.71 0.25
C VAL A 76 1.73 12.29 1.34
N GLU A 77 0.76 11.44 0.99
CA GLU A 77 -0.05 10.68 1.96
C GLU A 77 0.31 9.21 1.78
N LEU A 78 1.29 8.74 2.56
CA LEU A 78 1.79 7.36 2.47
C LEU A 78 1.21 6.50 3.60
N PHE A 79 1.12 5.19 3.35
CA PHE A 79 0.75 4.18 4.34
C PHE A 79 -0.59 4.47 5.03
N GLU A 80 -1.56 5.04 4.29
CA GLU A 80 -2.86 5.40 4.86
C GLU A 80 -3.58 4.14 5.37
N THR A 81 -4.03 4.21 6.61
CA THR A 81 -4.77 3.14 7.29
C THR A 81 -5.80 3.74 8.25
N ARG A 82 -6.79 2.94 8.67
CA ARG A 82 -7.76 3.36 9.69
C ARG A 82 -7.09 3.51 11.05
N ILE A 83 -7.61 4.39 11.91
CA ILE A 83 -7.11 4.52 13.29
C ILE A 83 -7.22 3.17 14.02
N GLY A 84 -6.11 2.68 14.57
CA GLY A 84 -6.03 1.38 15.27
C GLY A 84 -5.74 0.18 14.37
N HIS A 85 -5.66 0.37 13.05
CA HIS A 85 -5.20 -0.63 12.09
C HIS A 85 -3.70 -0.45 11.80
N SER A 86 -3.09 -1.48 11.23
CA SER A 86 -1.72 -1.48 10.72
C SER A 86 -1.73 -1.48 9.20
N TYR A 87 -0.84 -0.72 8.57
CA TYR A 87 -0.58 -0.81 7.15
C TYR A 87 0.41 -1.95 6.88
N SER A 88 0.19 -2.74 5.82
CA SER A 88 1.10 -3.82 5.42
C SER A 88 1.33 -3.84 3.91
N CYS A 89 2.59 -3.92 3.50
CA CYS A 89 2.96 -3.99 2.09
C CYS A 89 4.25 -4.78 1.87
N LYS A 90 4.29 -5.61 0.83
CA LYS A 90 5.50 -6.38 0.46
C LYS A 90 6.60 -5.48 -0.06
N ASN A 91 6.29 -4.58 -0.99
CA ASN A 91 7.27 -3.68 -1.59
C ASN A 91 6.60 -2.35 -1.90
N GLU A 92 7.23 -1.25 -1.50
CA GLU A 92 6.77 0.10 -1.83
C GLU A 92 7.97 1.03 -2.03
N THR A 93 7.90 1.87 -3.06
CA THR A 93 8.97 2.82 -3.39
C THR A 93 8.45 4.24 -3.23
N VAL A 94 9.12 5.03 -2.41
CA VAL A 94 8.84 6.45 -2.20
C VAL A 94 9.86 7.27 -2.97
N ILE A 95 9.37 8.16 -3.83
CA ILE A 95 10.22 9.08 -4.58
C ILE A 95 10.55 10.25 -3.65
N MET A 96 11.79 10.38 -3.21
CA MET A 96 12.19 11.44 -2.27
C MET A 96 12.49 12.74 -3.04
N ARG A 97 13.28 12.63 -4.11
CA ARG A 97 13.59 13.70 -5.09
C ARG A 97 13.99 13.04 -6.42
N PRO A 98 14.14 13.80 -7.53
CA PRO A 98 14.64 13.22 -8.78
C PRO A 98 15.94 12.42 -8.54
N TYR A 99 15.94 11.15 -8.98
CA TYR A 99 17.06 10.21 -8.84
C TYR A 99 17.40 9.76 -7.40
N LEU A 100 16.56 10.07 -6.40
CA LEU A 100 16.69 9.57 -5.03
C LEU A 100 15.38 8.91 -4.58
N TYR A 101 15.45 7.61 -4.30
CA TYR A 101 14.31 6.78 -3.97
C TYR A 101 14.53 6.09 -2.63
N LEU A 102 13.47 5.95 -1.85
CA LEU A 102 13.44 5.13 -0.64
C LEU A 102 12.61 3.88 -0.93
N GLU A 103 13.24 2.71 -0.87
CA GLU A 103 12.58 1.42 -1.05
C GLU A 103 12.29 0.78 0.31
N LEU A 104 11.05 0.33 0.48
CA LEU A 104 10.55 -0.30 1.70
C LEU A 104 10.07 -1.70 1.36
N SER A 105 10.69 -2.70 1.98
CA SER A 105 10.35 -4.12 1.79
C SER A 105 9.79 -4.72 3.07
N GLU A 106 8.82 -5.62 2.93
CA GLU A 106 8.17 -6.37 4.01
C GLU A 106 7.67 -5.50 5.17
N GLN A 107 7.15 -4.31 4.84
CA GLN A 107 6.76 -3.35 5.83
C GLN A 107 5.40 -3.70 6.48
N LYS A 108 5.38 -3.54 7.81
CA LYS A 108 4.16 -3.49 8.60
C LYS A 108 4.28 -2.38 9.63
N ILE A 109 3.45 -1.36 9.51
CA ILE A 109 3.61 -0.10 10.27
C ILE A 109 2.26 0.31 10.84
N GLN A 110 2.26 0.83 12.07
CA GLN A 110 1.08 1.40 12.72
C GLN A 110 1.50 2.58 13.58
N ALA A 111 0.70 3.64 13.55
CA ALA A 111 0.80 4.77 14.45
C ALA A 111 -0.57 5.05 15.09
N PHE A 112 -0.52 5.54 16.33
CA PHE A 112 -1.68 5.81 17.18
C PHE A 112 -2.54 4.57 17.54
N ASN A 113 -3.26 4.70 18.65
CA ASN A 113 -4.23 3.70 19.12
C ASN A 113 -3.65 2.27 19.22
N ILE A 114 -2.44 2.15 19.77
CA ILE A 114 -1.77 0.86 20.03
C ILE A 114 -2.08 0.48 21.48
N THR A 115 -2.93 -0.54 21.68
CA THR A 115 -3.47 -0.88 23.01
C THR A 115 -2.81 -2.07 23.67
N LYS A 116 -2.20 -2.98 22.91
CA LYS A 116 -1.66 -4.26 23.42
C LYS A 116 -0.17 -4.46 23.12
N ASN A 117 0.55 -3.40 22.74
CA ASN A 117 1.91 -3.49 22.18
C ASN A 117 2.01 -4.46 20.98
N THR A 118 0.89 -4.71 20.30
CA THR A 118 0.82 -5.50 19.09
C THR A 118 0.14 -4.70 17.99
N PHE A 119 0.45 -5.04 16.74
CA PHE A 119 -0.28 -4.49 15.60
C PHE A 119 -1.77 -4.86 15.68
N GLY A 120 -2.61 -3.92 15.28
CA GLY A 120 -4.02 -4.15 14.99
C GLY A 120 -4.23 -4.92 13.68
N PRO A 121 -5.47 -4.96 13.17
CA PRO A 121 -5.79 -5.54 11.87
C PRO A 121 -4.92 -4.94 10.76
N ALA A 122 -4.49 -5.76 9.80
CA ALA A 122 -3.65 -5.30 8.70
C ALA A 122 -4.48 -4.87 7.49
N ASP A 123 -4.32 -3.62 7.07
CA ASP A 123 -4.82 -3.09 5.82
C ASP A 123 -3.69 -3.22 4.77
N ALA A 124 -3.92 -4.06 3.76
CA ALA A 124 -2.95 -4.29 2.69
C ALA A 124 -2.83 -3.07 1.76
N CYS A 125 -1.62 -2.79 1.28
CA CYS A 125 -1.38 -1.77 0.28
C CYS A 125 -2.08 -2.09 -1.05
N PRO A 126 -2.38 -1.08 -1.90
CA PRO A 126 -3.02 -1.32 -3.20
C PRO A 126 -2.27 -2.31 -4.09
N ALA A 127 -0.94 -2.34 -4.03
CA ALA A 127 -0.12 -3.25 -4.82
C ALA A 127 -0.27 -4.73 -4.41
N ASP A 128 -0.58 -5.01 -3.15
CA ASP A 128 -0.78 -6.37 -2.64
C ASP A 128 -2.24 -6.85 -2.76
N LYS A 129 -3.17 -5.97 -3.14
CA LYS A 129 -4.58 -6.34 -3.29
C LYS A 129 -4.76 -7.15 -4.59
N PRO A 130 -5.38 -8.33 -4.51
CA PRO A 130 -5.64 -9.13 -5.71
C PRO A 130 -6.57 -8.40 -6.68
N ASP A 131 -6.20 -8.41 -7.96
CA ASP A 131 -7.03 -7.85 -9.03
C ASP A 131 -8.06 -8.89 -9.52
N TYR A 132 -9.30 -8.74 -9.05
CA TYR A 132 -10.42 -9.59 -9.45
C TYR A 132 -11.14 -9.12 -10.71
N ARG A 133 -10.69 -8.04 -11.38
CA ARG A 133 -11.40 -7.47 -12.54
C ARG A 133 -11.62 -8.51 -13.64
N VAL A 134 -10.61 -9.34 -13.93
CA VAL A 134 -10.71 -10.39 -14.93
C VAL A 134 -11.70 -11.48 -14.51
N ALA A 135 -11.61 -11.95 -13.26
CA ALA A 135 -12.51 -12.98 -12.75
C ALA A 135 -13.97 -12.51 -12.75
N ILE A 136 -14.22 -11.25 -12.39
CA ILE A 136 -15.55 -10.64 -12.42
C ILE A 136 -16.05 -10.54 -13.88
N ALA A 137 -15.22 -10.05 -14.80
CA ALA A 137 -15.60 -9.93 -16.22
C ALA A 137 -15.98 -11.29 -16.82
N VAL A 138 -15.18 -12.33 -16.57
CA VAL A 138 -15.49 -13.71 -17.00
C VAL A 138 -16.80 -14.19 -16.38
N GLY A 139 -17.01 -13.96 -15.09
CA GLY A 139 -18.26 -14.32 -14.40
C GLY A 139 -19.50 -13.67 -15.02
N VAL A 140 -19.42 -12.38 -15.37
CA VAL A 140 -20.53 -11.65 -16.03
C VAL A 140 -20.82 -12.21 -17.42
N VAL A 141 -19.79 -12.47 -18.23
CA VAL A 141 -19.98 -13.02 -19.58
C VAL A 141 -20.62 -14.40 -19.53
N LEU A 142 -20.16 -15.28 -18.63
CA LEU A 142 -20.73 -16.62 -18.45
C LEU A 142 -22.19 -16.55 -17.98
N ALA A 143 -22.52 -15.66 -17.05
CA ALA A 143 -23.89 -15.47 -16.57
C ALA A 143 -24.84 -15.03 -17.70
N LEU A 144 -24.42 -14.08 -18.54
CA LEU A 144 -25.22 -13.63 -19.69
C LEU A 144 -25.46 -14.75 -20.71
N LEU A 145 -24.45 -15.55 -21.01
CA LEU A 145 -24.59 -16.70 -21.92
C LEU A 145 -25.60 -17.73 -21.39
N ILE A 146 -25.54 -18.04 -20.09
CA ILE A 146 -26.49 -18.96 -19.45
C ILE A 146 -27.92 -18.41 -19.55
N ILE A 147 -28.12 -17.12 -19.27
CA ILE A 147 -29.43 -16.48 -19.38
C ILE A 147 -29.97 -16.59 -20.82
N ILE A 148 -29.14 -16.34 -21.83
CA ILE A 148 -29.54 -16.47 -23.24
C ILE A 148 -29.97 -17.90 -23.56
N VAL A 149 -29.19 -18.91 -23.13
CA VAL A 149 -29.53 -20.33 -23.35
C VAL A 149 -30.85 -20.71 -22.68
N ILE A 150 -31.09 -20.24 -21.46
CA ILE A 150 -32.36 -20.47 -20.74
C ILE A 150 -33.53 -19.84 -21.51
N ILE A 151 -33.40 -18.60 -21.97
CA ILE A 151 -34.46 -17.92 -22.75
C ILE A 151 -34.77 -18.71 -24.03
N VAL A 152 -33.75 -19.11 -24.78
CA VAL A 152 -33.92 -19.90 -26.01
C VAL A 152 -34.62 -21.24 -25.70
N TYR A 153 -34.20 -21.93 -24.64
CA TYR A 153 -34.81 -23.19 -24.21
C TYR A 153 -36.29 -23.02 -23.83
N LEU A 154 -36.63 -21.99 -23.07
CA LEU A 154 -38.02 -21.72 -22.65
C LEU A 154 -38.92 -21.40 -23.85
N ILE A 155 -38.44 -20.61 -24.82
CA ILE A 155 -39.18 -20.32 -26.06
C ILE A 155 -39.39 -21.59 -26.89
N GLY A 156 -38.33 -22.40 -27.05
CA GLY A 156 -38.40 -23.67 -27.78
C GLY A 156 -39.37 -24.66 -27.15
N ARG A 157 -39.34 -24.79 -25.82
CA ARG A 157 -40.27 -25.63 -25.05
C ARG A 157 -41.72 -25.17 -25.22
N LYS A 158 -41.99 -23.87 -25.13
CA LYS A 158 -43.34 -23.30 -25.29
C LYS A 158 -43.94 -23.61 -26.67
N LYS A 159 -43.14 -23.53 -27.74
CA LYS A 159 -43.60 -23.87 -29.10
C LYS A 159 -43.94 -25.35 -29.27
N ARG A 160 -43.19 -26.28 -28.65
CA ARG A 160 -43.48 -27.73 -28.76
C ARG A 160 -44.78 -28.15 -28.08
N THR A 161 -45.17 -27.48 -26.99
CA THR A 161 -46.44 -27.76 -26.28
C THR A 161 -47.71 -27.29 -27.01
N SER A 162 -47.60 -26.43 -28.03
CA SER A 162 -48.75 -25.96 -28.85
C SER A 162 -49.04 -26.83 -30.09
N GLY A 163 -48.35 -27.97 -30.26
CA GLY A 163 -48.37 -28.77 -31.50
C GLY A 163 -49.34 -29.97 -31.56
N TYR A 164 -50.13 -30.26 -30.53
CA TYR A 164 -51.16 -31.30 -30.61
C TYR A 164 -52.55 -30.67 -30.75
N GLN A 165 -52.95 -30.35 -31.99
CA GLN A 165 -54.37 -30.45 -32.34
C GLN A 165 -54.64 -31.93 -32.58
N ALA A 166 -55.37 -32.56 -31.65
CA ALA A 166 -56.03 -33.83 -31.91
C ALA A 166 -57.08 -33.59 -33.00
N LEU A 167 -56.88 -34.23 -34.15
CA LEU A 167 -57.91 -34.43 -35.17
C LEU A 167 -58.74 -35.66 -34.79
#